data_AF-G1PX47-F1
#
_entry.id   AF-G1PX47-F1
#
_cell.length_a   1.000
_cell.length_b   1.000
_cell.length_c   1.000
_cell.angle_alpha   90.00
_cell.angle_beta   90.00
_cell.angle_gamma   90.00
#
_symmetry.space_group_name_H-M   'P 1'
#
loop_
_entity.id
_entity.type
_entity.pdbx_description
1 polymer ?
#
loop_
_entity_poly.entity_id
_entity_poly.type
_entity_poly.pdbx_seq_one_letter_code
_entity_poly.pdbx_strand_id
1 'polypeptide(L)'
;PGATQDLLFLSLANLEAKSRPVTALLPPRDKSASDELYREGSMLRRQLAKLALIFSYMYSELSALFPGGKYCGHTYQLTKTEAHAFWREHCGARCVLPWAEFQSLLCTCHPVESGCTALALRSTIDLTCSGHVSIFEFDIFTRLFQPWPTLLRNWQLLAVDHPGYMAFLTYDEVRARLQDCRDKPGSYIFRPSCTRLGQWAIGHVSSDGSILQTIPHNKPLFKALLEGQKEGFYLYPDGKNHNPDLTEFCHMEAHQLIHVSEEQLQLYWAMNSTFELCKICAEANKDVKIEPCGHLLCSRCLAAWQ
;
A
#
# COMPACT_ATOMS: atom_id res chain seq x y z
N PRO A 1 14.73 -6.83 25.82
CA PRO A 1 14.68 -8.31 25.66
C PRO A 1 13.36 -8.82 25.06
N GLY A 2 12.20 -8.44 25.61
CA GLY A 2 10.88 -8.90 25.11
C GLY A 2 10.53 -8.41 23.69
N ALA A 3 10.62 -7.10 23.44
CA ALA A 3 10.23 -6.50 22.15
C ALA A 3 10.98 -7.05 20.91
N THR A 4 12.20 -7.54 21.09
CA THR A 4 12.99 -8.16 20.01
C THR A 4 12.46 -9.55 19.65
N GLN A 5 12.08 -10.33 20.66
CA GLN A 5 11.59 -11.69 20.48
C GLN A 5 10.19 -11.69 19.87
N ASP A 6 9.34 -10.75 20.29
CA ASP A 6 7.99 -10.58 19.76
C ASP A 6 7.99 -10.20 18.27
N LEU A 7 8.85 -9.25 17.88
CA LEU A 7 8.99 -8.86 16.47
C LEU A 7 9.50 -10.01 15.61
N LEU A 8 10.56 -10.72 16.04
CA LEU A 8 11.12 -11.82 15.25
C LEU A 8 10.12 -12.97 15.10
N PHE A 9 9.39 -13.30 16.17
CA PHE A 9 8.33 -14.30 16.13
C PHE A 9 7.22 -13.89 15.15
N LEU A 10 6.78 -12.63 15.21
CA LEU A 10 5.79 -12.08 14.28
C LEU A 10 6.26 -12.16 12.82
N SER A 11 7.50 -11.74 12.53
CA SER A 11 8.05 -11.77 11.17
C SER A 11 8.17 -13.20 10.64
N LEU A 12 8.59 -14.16 11.47
CA LEU A 12 8.69 -15.57 11.07
C LEU A 12 7.32 -16.21 10.85
N ALA A 13 6.36 -15.96 11.75
CA ALA A 13 4.99 -16.43 11.60
C ALA A 13 4.34 -15.86 10.33
N ASN A 14 4.55 -14.57 10.05
CA ASN A 14 4.04 -13.96 8.82
C ASN A 14 4.74 -14.53 7.58
N LEU A 15 6.05 -14.81 7.64
CA LEU A 15 6.79 -15.41 6.53
C LEU A 15 6.24 -16.79 6.18
N GLU A 16 5.97 -17.61 7.19
CA GLU A 16 5.32 -18.91 7.00
C GLU A 16 3.92 -18.74 6.40
N ALA A 17 3.11 -17.83 6.96
CA ALA A 17 1.75 -17.57 6.49
C ALA A 17 1.71 -17.13 5.01
N LYS A 18 2.62 -16.25 4.59
CA LYS A 18 2.72 -15.75 3.20
C LYS A 18 3.33 -16.77 2.24
N SER A 19 4.12 -17.72 2.74
CA SER A 19 4.72 -18.79 1.93
C SER A 19 3.72 -19.89 1.55
N ARG A 20 2.68 -20.12 2.36
CA ARG A 20 1.64 -21.13 2.09
C ARG A 20 0.87 -20.84 0.78
N PRO A 21 0.34 -19.62 0.54
CA PRO A 21 -0.29 -19.27 -0.74
C PRO A 21 0.63 -19.46 -1.95
N VAL A 22 1.92 -19.11 -1.84
CA VAL A 22 2.88 -19.33 -2.94
C VAL A 22 2.95 -20.81 -3.32
N THR A 23 3.02 -21.69 -2.32
CA THR A 23 3.06 -23.14 -2.54
C THR A 23 1.78 -23.66 -3.18
N ALA A 24 0.63 -23.05 -2.88
CA ALA A 24 -0.65 -23.39 -3.52
C ALA A 24 -0.80 -22.82 -4.94
N LEU A 25 -0.14 -21.70 -5.24
CA LEU A 25 -0.11 -21.07 -6.56
C LEU A 25 0.88 -21.76 -7.51
N LEU A 26 1.92 -22.39 -6.98
CA LEU A 26 2.87 -23.17 -7.74
C LEU A 26 2.36 -24.61 -7.96
N PRO A 27 2.65 -25.21 -9.11
CA PRO A 27 2.19 -26.57 -9.40
C PRO A 27 2.96 -27.57 -8.53
N PRO A 28 2.37 -28.74 -8.21
CA PRO A 28 3.14 -29.88 -7.75
C PRO A 28 4.27 -30.19 -8.75
N ARG A 29 5.41 -30.68 -8.26
CA ARG A 29 6.61 -30.99 -9.08
C ARG A 29 6.34 -31.84 -10.32
N ASP A 30 5.23 -32.60 -10.35
CA ASP A 30 4.86 -33.52 -11.42
C ASP A 30 3.75 -33.01 -12.36
N LYS A 31 3.35 -31.73 -12.27
CA LYS A 31 2.34 -31.13 -13.17
C LYS A 31 2.89 -29.87 -13.83
N SER A 32 2.58 -29.68 -15.12
CA SER A 32 2.85 -28.41 -15.81
C SER A 32 2.11 -27.29 -15.08
N ALA A 33 2.76 -26.14 -14.91
CA ALA A 33 2.05 -25.00 -14.33
C ALA A 33 0.86 -24.61 -15.21
N SER A 34 -0.21 -24.17 -14.56
CA SER A 34 -1.32 -23.55 -15.27
C SER A 34 -0.77 -22.47 -16.18
N ASP A 35 -1.15 -22.48 -17.46
CA ASP A 35 -0.76 -21.45 -18.43
C ASP A 35 -1.09 -20.03 -17.93
N GLU A 36 -2.04 -19.91 -17.00
CA GLU A 36 -2.34 -18.65 -16.33
C GLU A 36 -1.16 -18.10 -15.52
N LEU A 37 -0.27 -18.91 -14.96
CA LEU A 37 0.91 -18.40 -14.22
C LEU A 37 1.88 -17.65 -15.14
N TYR A 38 2.00 -18.11 -16.38
CA TYR A 38 2.90 -17.53 -17.37
C TYR A 38 2.26 -16.43 -18.21
N ARG A 39 0.93 -16.43 -18.34
CA ARG A 39 0.18 -15.40 -19.08
C ARG A 39 0.22 -14.05 -18.36
N GLU A 40 0.80 -13.04 -19.01
CA GLU A 40 0.78 -11.66 -18.54
C GLU A 40 -0.65 -11.14 -18.32
N GLY A 41 -0.85 -10.37 -17.26
CA GLY A 41 -2.18 -9.84 -16.89
C GLY A 41 -3.16 -10.85 -16.27
N SER A 42 -2.82 -12.14 -16.18
CA SER A 42 -3.66 -13.13 -15.50
C SER A 42 -3.88 -12.78 -14.03
N MET A 43 -4.92 -13.36 -13.41
CA MET A 43 -5.11 -13.21 -11.97
C MET A 43 -3.97 -13.84 -11.18
N LEU A 44 -3.51 -15.05 -11.54
CA LEU A 44 -2.44 -15.75 -10.82
C LEU A 44 -1.12 -14.98 -10.89
N ARG A 45 -0.77 -14.41 -12.06
CA ARG A 45 0.46 -13.63 -12.21
C ARG A 45 0.43 -12.34 -11.40
N ARG A 46 -0.72 -11.65 -11.37
CA ARG A 46 -0.93 -10.47 -10.50
C ARG A 46 -0.84 -10.82 -9.02
N GLN A 47 -1.36 -11.98 -8.62
CA GLN A 47 -1.25 -12.47 -7.23
C GLN A 47 0.21 -12.76 -6.85
N LEU A 48 0.96 -13.43 -7.73
CA LEU A 48 2.38 -13.68 -7.50
C LEU A 48 3.19 -12.38 -7.42
N ALA A 49 2.90 -11.39 -8.27
CA ALA A 49 3.54 -10.08 -8.21
C ALA A 49 3.28 -9.36 -6.88
N LYS A 50 2.04 -9.42 -6.37
CA LYS A 50 1.68 -8.88 -5.04
C LYS A 50 2.45 -9.59 -3.92
N LEU A 51 2.49 -10.92 -3.92
CA LEU A 51 3.24 -11.69 -2.93
C LEU A 51 4.75 -11.38 -2.98
N ALA A 52 5.32 -11.27 -4.18
CA ALA A 52 6.72 -10.87 -4.34
C ALA A 52 6.99 -9.49 -3.73
N LEU A 53 6.06 -8.54 -3.87
CA LEU A 53 6.19 -7.23 -3.24
C LEU A 53 6.08 -7.31 -1.71
N ILE A 54 5.15 -8.11 -1.17
CA ILE A 54 5.02 -8.35 0.27
C ILE A 54 6.33 -8.93 0.82
N PHE A 55 6.91 -9.94 0.18
CA PHE A 55 8.21 -10.48 0.60
C PHE A 55 9.33 -9.43 0.53
N SER A 56 9.31 -8.56 -0.47
CA SER A 56 10.25 -7.43 -0.55
C SER A 56 10.11 -6.48 0.63
N TYR A 57 8.89 -6.16 1.07
CA TYR A 57 8.64 -5.35 2.26
C TYR A 57 9.10 -6.05 3.53
N MET A 58 8.75 -7.33 3.71
CA MET A 58 9.17 -8.11 4.87
C MET A 58 10.69 -8.21 5.00
N TYR A 59 11.39 -8.43 3.88
CA TYR A 59 12.84 -8.43 3.85
C TYR A 59 13.43 -7.06 4.21
N SER A 60 12.85 -5.99 3.67
CA SER A 60 13.33 -4.62 3.91
C SER A 60 13.10 -4.19 5.35
N GLU A 61 11.97 -4.56 5.94
CA GLU A 61 11.66 -4.33 7.35
C GLU A 61 12.66 -5.05 8.25
N LEU A 62 12.88 -6.35 8.04
CA LEU A 62 13.87 -7.11 8.79
C LEU A 62 15.28 -6.51 8.66
N SER A 63 15.66 -6.11 7.45
CA SER A 63 16.97 -5.49 7.20
C SER A 63 17.12 -4.15 7.92
N ALA A 64 16.05 -3.37 8.00
CA ALA A 64 16.02 -2.07 8.66
C ALA A 64 15.99 -2.18 10.20
N LEU A 65 15.31 -3.18 10.74
CA LEU A 65 15.16 -3.40 12.18
C LEU A 65 16.27 -4.29 12.77
N PHE A 66 16.95 -5.08 11.94
CA PHE A 66 18.08 -5.95 12.30
C PHE A 66 19.32 -5.75 11.41
N PRO A 67 19.89 -4.54 11.33
CA PRO A 67 21.09 -4.30 10.52
C PRO A 67 22.25 -5.19 11.00
N GLY A 68 22.84 -5.95 10.07
CA GLY A 68 23.89 -6.93 10.41
C GLY A 68 23.44 -8.03 11.37
N GLY A 69 22.14 -8.34 11.42
CA GLY A 69 21.54 -9.34 12.32
C GLY A 69 21.34 -8.87 13.76
N LYS A 70 21.59 -7.59 14.07
CA LYS A 70 21.46 -7.04 15.43
C LYS A 70 20.23 -6.15 15.54
N TYR A 71 19.39 -6.39 16.55
CA TYR A 71 18.19 -5.61 16.76
C TYR A 71 18.48 -4.13 17.04
N CYS A 72 17.93 -3.25 16.21
CA CYS A 72 18.04 -1.80 16.28
C CYS A 72 16.69 -1.06 16.18
N GLY A 73 15.56 -1.76 16.26
CA GLY A 73 14.23 -1.14 16.16
C GLY A 73 13.96 -0.06 17.23
N HIS A 74 14.51 -0.24 18.43
CA HIS A 74 14.41 0.74 19.52
C HIS A 74 15.11 2.07 19.22
N THR A 75 16.12 2.07 18.34
CA THR A 75 16.88 3.27 17.92
C THR A 75 16.46 3.78 16.54
N TYR A 76 15.52 3.11 15.86
CA TYR A 76 15.10 3.47 14.50
C TYR A 76 14.62 4.93 14.45
N GLN A 77 15.10 5.67 13.45
CA GLN A 77 14.79 7.08 13.26
C GLN A 77 13.82 7.23 12.10
N LEU A 78 12.66 7.82 12.38
CA LEU A 78 11.73 8.20 11.33
C LEU A 78 12.31 9.37 10.56
N THR A 79 12.06 9.40 9.26
CA THR A 79 12.52 10.47 8.37
C THR A 79 11.76 11.78 8.64
N LYS A 80 10.49 11.69 9.06
CA LYS A 80 9.65 12.85 9.37
C LYS A 80 9.66 13.13 10.87
N THR A 81 10.16 14.30 11.26
CA THR A 81 10.39 14.66 12.67
C THR A 81 9.11 14.64 13.49
N GLU A 82 8.01 15.19 12.98
CA GLU A 82 6.72 15.21 13.72
C GLU A 82 6.17 13.79 13.92
N ALA A 83 6.23 12.96 12.88
CA ALA A 83 5.84 11.55 12.98
C ALA A 83 6.76 10.76 13.93
N HIS A 84 8.06 11.09 13.96
CA HIS A 84 9.01 10.50 14.91
C HIS A 84 8.63 10.85 16.35
N ALA A 85 8.35 12.13 16.61
CA ALA A 85 7.93 12.61 17.92
C ALA A 85 6.64 11.91 18.37
N PHE A 86 5.62 11.85 17.50
CA PHE A 86 4.38 11.13 17.75
C PHE A 86 4.63 9.67 18.18
N TRP A 87 5.42 8.92 17.39
CA TRP A 87 5.69 7.52 17.71
C TRP A 87 6.45 7.38 19.03
N ARG A 88 7.47 8.21 19.28
CA ARG A 88 8.27 8.10 20.51
C ARG A 88 7.48 8.51 21.75
N GLU A 89 6.61 9.49 21.66
CA GLU A 89 5.73 9.92 22.74
C GLU A 89 4.72 8.84 23.13
N HIS A 90 4.05 8.21 22.15
CA HIS A 90 2.94 7.29 22.42
C HIS A 90 3.39 5.83 22.54
N CYS A 91 4.45 5.43 21.81
CA CYS A 91 4.87 4.02 21.69
C CYS A 91 6.22 3.75 22.38
N GLY A 92 6.94 4.79 22.80
CA GLY A 92 8.26 4.69 23.42
C GLY A 92 9.27 3.97 22.52
N ALA A 93 9.92 2.94 23.06
CA ALA A 93 10.92 2.13 22.37
C ALA A 93 10.34 0.97 21.53
N ARG A 94 9.02 0.79 21.51
CA ARG A 94 8.36 -0.26 20.71
C ARG A 94 8.57 0.02 19.23
N CYS A 95 8.74 -1.04 18.46
CA CYS A 95 8.95 -0.99 17.01
C CYS A 95 7.81 -1.61 16.21
N VAL A 96 6.82 -2.19 16.89
CA VAL A 96 5.63 -2.79 16.28
C VAL A 96 4.45 -2.71 17.24
N LEU A 97 3.26 -2.43 16.69
CA LEU A 97 1.99 -2.38 17.40
C LEU A 97 0.95 -3.24 16.66
N PRO A 98 0.02 -3.90 17.37
CA PRO A 98 -1.19 -4.42 16.74
C PRO A 98 -1.97 -3.28 16.07
N TRP A 99 -2.61 -3.55 14.92
CA TRP A 99 -3.35 -2.52 14.17
C TRP A 99 -4.36 -1.74 15.04
N ALA A 100 -5.15 -2.43 15.87
CA ALA A 100 -6.17 -1.79 16.70
C ALA A 100 -5.57 -0.77 17.69
N GLU A 101 -4.40 -1.07 18.25
CA GLU A 101 -3.69 -0.15 19.14
C GLU A 101 -3.14 1.04 18.35
N PHE A 102 -2.46 0.79 17.22
CA PHE A 102 -1.93 1.83 16.35
C PHE A 102 -3.02 2.78 15.84
N GLN A 103 -4.16 2.24 15.39
CA GLN A 103 -5.31 3.02 14.93
C GLN A 103 -5.82 3.95 16.03
N SER A 104 -6.00 3.44 17.25
CA SER A 104 -6.45 4.23 18.39
C SER A 104 -5.52 5.41 18.67
N LEU A 105 -4.20 5.17 18.65
CA LEU A 105 -3.20 6.22 18.84
C LEU A 105 -3.22 7.23 17.69
N LEU A 106 -3.25 6.78 16.44
CA LEU A 106 -3.26 7.66 15.28
C LEU A 106 -4.50 8.57 15.27
N CYS A 107 -5.67 8.04 15.67
CA CYS A 107 -6.92 8.79 15.76
C CYS A 107 -6.87 10.00 16.71
N THR A 108 -5.93 10.03 17.66
CA THR A 108 -5.78 11.16 18.60
C THR A 108 -5.35 12.46 17.91
N CYS A 109 -4.64 12.35 16.78
CA CYS A 109 -4.14 13.50 16.00
C CYS A 109 -4.60 13.46 14.53
N HIS A 110 -5.00 12.30 14.02
CA HIS A 110 -5.53 12.14 12.67
C HIS A 110 -6.81 11.30 12.73
N PRO A 111 -7.96 11.94 13.00
CA PRO A 111 -9.23 11.22 13.14
C PRO A 111 -9.62 10.52 11.84
N VAL A 112 -9.90 9.22 11.93
CA VAL A 112 -10.42 8.41 10.82
C VAL A 112 -11.72 7.74 11.24
N GLU A 113 -12.69 7.74 10.33
CA GLU A 113 -13.92 7.00 10.54
C GLU A 113 -13.65 5.49 10.68
N SER A 114 -14.37 4.86 11.60
CA SER A 114 -14.31 3.41 11.79
C SER A 114 -14.91 2.66 10.60
N GLY A 115 -14.64 1.35 10.50
CA GLY A 115 -15.18 0.52 9.43
C GLY A 115 -14.33 0.54 8.17
N CYS A 116 -14.96 0.74 7.01
CA CYS A 116 -14.34 0.54 5.70
C CYS A 116 -13.17 1.51 5.44
N THR A 117 -13.28 2.77 5.89
CA THR A 117 -12.20 3.77 5.79
C THR A 117 -10.97 3.34 6.58
N ALA A 118 -11.15 2.89 7.83
CA ALA A 118 -10.05 2.34 8.64
C ALA A 118 -9.42 1.08 8.01
N LEU A 119 -10.21 0.21 7.39
CA LEU A 119 -9.70 -0.98 6.68
C LEU A 119 -8.89 -0.62 5.42
N ALA A 120 -9.30 0.40 4.68
CA ALA A 120 -8.55 0.92 3.54
C ALA A 120 -7.22 1.55 3.99
N LEU A 121 -7.24 2.30 5.10
CA LEU A 121 -6.04 2.85 5.72
C LEU A 121 -5.09 1.74 6.15
N ARG A 122 -5.58 0.72 6.86
CA ARG A 122 -4.80 -0.46 7.25
C ARG A 122 -4.14 -1.10 6.04
N SER A 123 -4.89 -1.33 4.97
CA SER A 123 -4.39 -1.94 3.73
C SER A 123 -3.34 -1.09 3.02
N THR A 124 -3.17 0.18 3.41
CA THR A 124 -2.12 1.07 2.90
C THR A 124 -0.87 1.06 3.79
N ILE A 125 -1.06 0.98 5.10
CA ILE A 125 0.03 1.05 6.10
C ILE A 125 0.67 -0.32 6.34
N ASP A 126 -0.13 -1.37 6.48
CA ASP A 126 0.31 -2.76 6.75
C ASP A 126 0.84 -3.41 5.45
N LEU A 127 2.03 -2.96 5.04
CA LEU A 127 2.72 -3.40 3.82
C LEU A 127 3.08 -4.89 3.87
N THR A 128 3.35 -5.41 5.07
CA THR A 128 3.66 -6.83 5.30
C THR A 128 2.40 -7.69 5.43
N CYS A 129 1.22 -7.08 5.49
CA CYS A 129 -0.07 -7.75 5.69
C CYS A 129 -0.06 -8.67 6.91
N SER A 130 0.51 -8.19 8.02
CA SER A 130 0.72 -8.91 9.28
C SER A 130 -0.37 -8.66 10.33
N GLY A 131 -1.28 -7.71 10.08
CA GLY A 131 -2.24 -7.22 11.07
C GLY A 131 -1.59 -6.30 12.13
N HIS A 132 -0.32 -5.94 11.93
CA HIS A 132 0.46 -5.06 12.79
C HIS A 132 0.98 -3.88 11.96
N VAL A 133 1.48 -2.87 12.65
CA VAL A 133 2.19 -1.75 12.04
C VAL A 133 3.53 -1.62 12.72
N SER A 134 4.61 -1.77 11.96
CA SER A 134 5.95 -1.50 12.43
C SER A 134 6.32 -0.03 12.30
N ILE A 135 7.33 0.40 13.07
CA ILE A 135 7.93 1.73 12.98
C ILE A 135 8.51 1.99 11.58
N PHE A 136 8.92 0.92 10.88
CA PHE A 136 9.42 0.97 9.51
C PHE A 136 8.30 1.19 8.49
N GLU A 137 7.19 0.45 8.61
CA GLU A 137 6.00 0.65 7.78
C GLU A 137 5.43 2.06 7.97
N PHE A 138 5.40 2.54 9.21
CA PHE A 138 4.97 3.88 9.54
C PHE A 138 5.91 4.97 8.98
N ASP A 139 7.23 4.76 8.98
CA ASP A 139 8.17 5.67 8.30
C ASP A 139 7.86 5.77 6.80
N ILE A 140 7.64 4.63 6.13
CA ILE A 140 7.28 4.61 4.70
C ILE A 140 5.99 5.39 4.46
N PHE A 141 4.94 5.10 5.23
CA PHE A 141 3.64 5.76 5.08
C PHE A 141 3.75 7.29 5.25
N THR A 142 4.41 7.74 6.32
CA THR A 142 4.54 9.17 6.63
C THR A 142 5.40 9.94 5.63
N ARG A 143 6.33 9.26 4.95
CA ARG A 143 7.11 9.84 3.85
C ARG A 143 6.30 9.93 2.56
N LEU A 144 5.48 8.92 2.26
CA LEU A 144 4.63 8.91 1.06
C LEU A 144 3.55 10.01 1.14
N PHE A 145 2.86 10.12 2.27
CA PHE A 145 1.70 11.00 2.43
C PHE A 145 2.00 12.28 3.20
N GLN A 146 3.26 12.71 3.20
CA GLN A 146 3.70 13.98 3.79
C GLN A 146 2.96 15.21 3.21
N PRO A 147 2.83 16.32 3.98
CA PRO A 147 3.36 16.53 5.33
C PRO A 147 2.49 15.93 6.45
N TRP A 148 3.05 15.84 7.66
CA TRP A 148 2.38 15.25 8.83
C TRP A 148 1.03 15.89 9.17
N PRO A 149 0.87 17.23 9.23
CA PRO A 149 -0.40 17.85 9.67
C PRO A 149 -1.62 17.48 8.82
N THR A 150 -1.40 17.11 7.55
CA THR A 150 -2.46 16.69 6.62
C THR A 150 -2.34 15.23 6.19
N LEU A 151 -1.61 14.39 6.95
CA LEU A 151 -1.22 13.03 6.59
C LEU A 151 -2.36 12.19 5.98
N LEU A 152 -3.46 12.02 6.73
CA LEU A 152 -4.57 11.17 6.27
C LEU A 152 -5.41 11.82 5.18
N ARG A 153 -5.44 13.15 5.10
CA ARG A 153 -6.09 13.85 3.99
C ARG A 153 -5.32 13.67 2.69
N ASN A 154 -3.99 13.76 2.77
CA ASN A 154 -3.11 13.48 1.64
C ASN A 154 -3.26 12.02 1.19
N TRP A 155 -3.36 11.08 2.14
CA TRP A 155 -3.64 9.68 1.84
C TRP A 155 -4.97 9.50 1.11
N GLN A 156 -6.06 10.07 1.63
CA GLN A 156 -7.37 9.99 0.98
C GLN A 156 -7.30 10.53 -0.44
N LEU A 157 -6.84 11.77 -0.61
CA LEU A 157 -6.84 12.41 -1.92
C LEU A 157 -5.92 11.68 -2.91
N LEU A 158 -4.72 11.27 -2.49
CA LEU A 158 -3.72 10.67 -3.40
C LEU A 158 -3.92 9.18 -3.64
N ALA A 159 -4.34 8.40 -2.65
CA ALA A 159 -4.41 6.95 -2.76
C ALA A 159 -5.84 6.40 -2.91
N VAL A 160 -6.85 7.14 -2.45
CA VAL A 160 -8.25 6.70 -2.49
C VAL A 160 -8.98 7.38 -3.65
N ASP A 161 -8.86 8.70 -3.77
CA ASP A 161 -9.67 9.49 -4.70
C ASP A 161 -8.97 9.69 -6.06
N HIS A 162 -7.64 9.70 -6.11
CA HIS A 162 -6.92 10.03 -7.33
C HIS A 162 -6.95 8.88 -8.35
N PRO A 163 -7.49 9.10 -9.57
CA PRO A 163 -7.53 8.07 -10.61
C PRO A 163 -6.17 7.63 -11.15
N GLY A 164 -5.10 8.39 -10.89
CA GLY A 164 -3.74 8.06 -11.34
C GLY A 164 -3.00 7.14 -10.39
N TYR A 165 -3.53 6.89 -9.19
CA TYR A 165 -2.87 6.05 -8.20
C TYR A 165 -3.00 4.56 -8.54
N MET A 166 -1.88 3.86 -8.41
CA MET A 166 -1.78 2.43 -8.64
C MET A 166 -0.96 1.79 -7.50
N ALA A 167 -1.63 1.17 -6.52
CA ALA A 167 -0.99 0.66 -5.31
C ALA A 167 0.08 -0.42 -5.55
N PHE A 168 -0.19 -1.33 -6.49
CA PHE A 168 0.59 -2.54 -6.71
C PHE A 168 0.94 -2.73 -8.19
N LEU A 169 1.79 -1.85 -8.73
CA LEU A 169 2.38 -2.06 -10.05
C LEU A 169 3.90 -2.09 -9.98
N THR A 170 4.49 -2.92 -10.82
CA THR A 170 5.92 -2.94 -11.12
C THR A 170 6.27 -1.90 -12.18
N TYR A 171 7.56 -1.75 -12.48
CA TYR A 171 8.02 -0.87 -13.55
C TYR A 171 7.44 -1.30 -14.92
N ASP A 172 7.41 -2.60 -15.19
CA ASP A 172 6.93 -3.15 -16.45
C ASP A 172 5.42 -3.03 -16.59
N GLU A 173 4.66 -3.25 -15.52
CA GLU A 173 3.20 -3.09 -15.55
C GLU A 173 2.78 -1.62 -15.73
N VAL A 174 3.54 -0.65 -15.21
CA VAL A 174 3.33 0.77 -15.51
C VAL A 174 3.51 1.04 -17.00
N ARG A 175 4.56 0.50 -17.61
CA ARG A 175 4.79 0.63 -19.06
C ARG A 175 3.67 0.00 -19.86
N ALA A 176 3.26 -1.22 -19.52
CA ALA A 176 2.17 -1.91 -20.20
C ALA A 176 0.86 -1.12 -20.12
N ARG A 177 0.52 -0.56 -18.95
CA ARG A 177 -0.69 0.23 -18.76
C ARG A 177 -0.70 1.54 -19.55
N LEU A 178 0.42 2.26 -19.57
CA LEU A 178 0.53 3.51 -20.32
C LEU A 178 0.68 3.31 -21.83
N GLN A 179 1.00 2.09 -22.28
CA GLN A 179 1.05 1.74 -23.70
C GLN A 179 -0.31 1.96 -24.38
N ASP A 180 -1.41 1.68 -23.68
CA ASP A 180 -2.77 1.92 -24.18
C ASP A 180 -3.10 3.40 -24.34
N CYS A 181 -2.34 4.28 -23.69
CA CYS A 181 -2.47 5.73 -23.74
C CYS A 181 -1.35 6.40 -24.55
N ARG A 182 -0.59 5.64 -25.36
CA ARG A 182 0.59 6.15 -26.08
C ARG A 182 0.28 7.34 -26.99
N ASP A 183 -0.90 7.34 -27.61
CA ASP A 183 -1.34 8.42 -28.51
C ASP A 183 -1.91 9.63 -27.77
N LYS A 184 -1.79 9.64 -26.43
CA LYS A 184 -2.26 10.72 -25.56
C LYS A 184 -1.13 11.23 -24.65
N PRO A 185 -0.21 12.06 -25.19
CA PRO A 185 0.84 12.70 -24.39
C PRO A 185 0.29 13.41 -23.16
N GLY A 186 0.99 13.30 -22.03
CA GLY A 186 0.53 13.80 -20.74
C GLY A 186 -0.30 12.78 -19.94
N SER A 187 -0.58 11.59 -20.49
CA SER A 187 -1.14 10.47 -19.71
C SER A 187 -0.15 9.98 -18.66
N TYR A 188 -0.61 9.82 -17.42
CA TYR A 188 0.28 9.46 -16.32
C TYR A 188 -0.40 8.59 -15.27
N ILE A 189 0.40 7.82 -14.54
CA ILE A 189 0.02 7.07 -13.34
C ILE A 189 1.16 7.14 -12.34
N PHE A 190 0.87 6.93 -11.06
CA PHE A 190 1.88 6.94 -10.01
C PHE A 190 1.65 5.85 -8.97
N ARG A 191 2.73 5.45 -8.32
CA ARG A 191 2.76 4.32 -7.38
C ARG A 191 3.88 4.48 -6.35
N PRO A 192 3.82 3.76 -5.21
CA PRO A 192 4.98 3.60 -4.35
C PRO A 192 6.13 2.91 -5.10
N SER A 193 7.35 3.38 -4.89
CA SER A 193 8.54 2.78 -5.50
C SER A 193 8.95 1.50 -4.76
N CYS A 194 9.07 0.40 -5.50
CA CYS A 194 9.47 -0.90 -4.94
C CYS A 194 10.97 -0.96 -4.56
N THR A 195 11.81 -0.13 -5.21
CA THR A 195 13.27 -0.12 -4.99
C THR A 195 13.75 1.05 -4.14
N ARG A 196 12.92 2.10 -4.01
CA ARG A 196 13.17 3.26 -3.15
C ARG A 196 11.98 3.47 -2.21
N LEU A 197 11.89 2.61 -1.19
CA LEU A 197 10.79 2.59 -0.24
C LEU A 197 10.57 3.97 0.39
N GLY A 198 9.31 4.37 0.56
CA GLY A 198 8.93 5.71 1.02
C GLY A 198 9.11 6.83 -0.02
N GLN A 199 9.31 6.49 -1.29
CA GLN A 199 9.29 7.43 -2.41
C GLN A 199 8.25 7.01 -3.45
N TRP A 200 7.77 7.99 -4.21
CA TRP A 200 6.84 7.77 -5.31
C TRP A 200 7.59 7.53 -6.62
N ALA A 201 7.00 6.76 -7.52
CA ALA A 201 7.38 6.66 -8.92
C ALA A 201 6.20 7.10 -9.78
N ILE A 202 6.45 7.98 -10.75
CA ILE A 202 5.45 8.52 -11.68
C ILE A 202 5.83 8.06 -13.08
N GLY A 203 4.95 7.30 -13.72
CA GLY A 203 5.05 6.99 -15.15
C GLY A 203 4.22 7.98 -15.96
N HIS A 204 4.75 8.47 -17.07
CA HIS A 204 4.00 9.32 -17.98
C HIS A 204 4.37 9.09 -19.45
N VAL A 205 3.45 9.46 -20.35
CA VAL A 205 3.63 9.49 -21.80
C VAL A 205 4.14 10.86 -22.20
N SER A 206 5.34 10.91 -22.77
CA SER A 206 5.97 12.14 -23.26
C SER A 206 5.39 12.60 -24.60
N SER A 207 5.74 13.81 -25.04
CA SER A 207 5.24 14.41 -26.29
C SER A 207 5.55 13.62 -27.56
N ASP A 208 6.61 12.80 -27.54
CA ASP A 208 7.00 11.89 -28.63
C ASP A 208 6.36 10.50 -28.52
N GLY A 209 5.47 10.28 -27.54
CA GLY A 209 4.83 9.00 -27.28
C GLY A 209 5.75 7.98 -26.60
N SER A 210 6.90 8.39 -26.08
CA SER A 210 7.73 7.53 -25.21
C SER A 210 7.16 7.47 -23.79
N ILE A 211 7.40 6.36 -23.09
CA ILE A 211 6.94 6.16 -21.71
C ILE A 211 8.14 6.26 -20.77
N LEU A 212 8.11 7.27 -19.90
CA LEU A 212 9.17 7.56 -18.93
C LEU A 212 8.66 7.38 -17.50
N GLN A 213 9.53 6.90 -16.61
CA GLN A 213 9.26 6.82 -15.18
C GLN A 213 10.26 7.66 -14.39
N THR A 214 9.76 8.52 -13.51
CA THR A 214 10.57 9.43 -12.67
C THR A 214 10.26 9.21 -11.20
N ILE A 215 11.21 9.58 -10.34
CA ILE A 215 11.03 9.55 -8.87
C ILE A 215 11.19 10.98 -8.37
N PRO A 216 10.11 11.62 -7.87
CA PRO A 216 10.21 12.98 -7.34
C PRO A 216 11.19 13.05 -6.16
N HIS A 217 12.14 13.98 -6.25
CA HIS A 217 13.13 14.19 -5.21
C HIS A 217 12.74 15.36 -4.31
N ASN A 218 12.87 15.15 -2.99
CA ASN A 218 12.77 16.19 -1.96
C ASN A 218 11.49 17.06 -2.00
N LYS A 219 10.35 16.51 -2.44
CA LYS A 219 9.06 17.21 -2.40
C LYS A 219 7.88 16.24 -2.18
N PRO A 220 6.77 16.72 -1.57
CA PRO A 220 5.51 15.97 -1.51
C PRO A 220 4.97 15.64 -2.90
N LEU A 221 4.28 14.51 -3.04
CA LEU A 221 3.75 14.05 -4.33
C LEU A 221 2.80 15.06 -4.96
N PHE A 222 1.85 15.61 -4.20
CA PHE A 222 0.87 16.55 -4.74
C PHE A 222 1.54 17.79 -5.37
N LYS A 223 2.66 18.27 -4.82
CA LYS A 223 3.44 19.37 -5.42
C LYS A 223 4.08 18.94 -6.73
N ALA A 224 4.67 17.74 -6.78
CA ALA A 224 5.26 17.20 -8.02
C ALA A 224 4.18 17.03 -9.11
N LEU A 225 2.98 16.60 -8.75
CA LEU A 225 1.85 16.47 -9.67
C LEU A 225 1.38 17.84 -10.18
N LEU A 226 1.22 18.83 -9.31
CA LEU A 226 0.86 20.20 -9.69
C LEU A 226 1.89 20.86 -10.60
N GLU A 227 3.18 20.70 -10.31
CA GLU A 227 4.27 21.21 -11.15
C GLU A 227 4.25 20.54 -12.53
N GLY A 228 4.18 19.21 -12.58
CA GLY A 228 4.14 18.51 -13.86
C GLY A 228 2.84 18.74 -14.64
N GLN A 229 1.72 19.07 -13.98
CA GLN A 229 0.52 19.55 -14.66
C GLN A 229 0.76 20.91 -15.33
N LYS A 230 1.42 21.85 -14.64
CA LYS A 230 1.77 23.18 -15.20
C LYS A 230 2.74 23.07 -16.38
N GLU A 231 3.65 22.10 -16.33
CA GLU A 231 4.62 21.82 -17.38
C GLU A 231 4.04 20.97 -18.54
N GLY A 232 2.82 20.46 -18.40
CA GLY A 232 2.14 19.66 -19.42
C GLY A 232 2.47 18.16 -19.40
N PHE A 233 3.21 17.67 -18.41
CA PHE A 233 3.59 16.25 -18.28
C PHE A 233 2.51 15.38 -17.63
N TYR A 234 1.73 15.93 -16.69
CA TYR A 234 0.76 15.17 -15.91
C TYR A 234 -0.65 15.75 -16.09
N LEU A 235 -1.28 15.39 -17.20
CA LEU A 235 -2.57 15.96 -17.63
C LEU A 235 -3.72 14.96 -17.58
N TYR A 236 -3.45 13.69 -17.86
CA TYR A 236 -4.50 12.68 -18.03
C TYR A 236 -4.25 11.50 -17.10
N PRO A 237 -4.71 11.56 -15.84
CA PRO A 237 -4.46 10.49 -14.89
C PRO A 237 -5.13 9.21 -15.37
N ASP A 238 -4.33 8.17 -15.53
CA ASP A 238 -4.76 6.88 -16.09
C ASP A 238 -5.50 7.03 -17.43
N GLY A 239 -5.05 7.97 -18.26
CA GLY A 239 -5.66 8.26 -19.58
C GLY A 239 -6.98 9.04 -19.52
N LYS A 240 -7.52 9.33 -18.33
CA LYS A 240 -8.81 10.03 -18.18
C LYS A 240 -8.70 11.51 -18.55
N ASN A 241 -9.81 12.09 -19.02
CA ASN A 241 -9.84 13.51 -19.44
C ASN A 241 -9.92 14.49 -18.27
N HIS A 242 -10.36 14.02 -17.10
CA HIS A 242 -10.49 14.84 -15.91
C HIS A 242 -9.29 14.60 -14.99
N ASN A 243 -8.52 15.66 -14.75
CA ASN A 243 -7.45 15.67 -13.76
C ASN A 243 -7.95 16.33 -12.47
N PRO A 244 -7.87 15.65 -11.30
CA PRO A 244 -8.25 16.25 -10.04
C PRO A 244 -7.46 17.54 -9.76
N ASP A 245 -8.14 18.55 -9.23
CA ASP A 245 -7.47 19.76 -8.78
C ASP A 245 -6.80 19.52 -7.43
N LEU A 246 -5.47 19.49 -7.41
CA LEU A 246 -4.69 19.33 -6.19
C LEU A 246 -4.29 20.68 -5.56
N THR A 247 -4.78 21.83 -6.07
CA THR A 247 -4.47 23.13 -5.47
C THR A 247 -5.11 23.32 -4.10
N GLU A 248 -6.18 22.59 -3.80
CA GLU A 248 -6.80 22.53 -2.48
C GLU A 248 -5.76 22.22 -1.39
N PHE A 249 -4.73 21.40 -1.69
CA PHE A 249 -3.64 21.02 -0.78
C PHE A 249 -2.82 22.20 -0.24
N CYS A 250 -2.80 23.34 -0.94
CA CYS A 250 -2.00 24.49 -0.54
C CYS A 250 -2.63 25.31 0.60
N HIS A 251 -3.93 25.12 0.87
CA HIS A 251 -4.70 25.99 1.77
C HIS A 251 -5.45 25.23 2.88
N MET A 252 -5.19 23.93 3.05
CA MET A 252 -6.01 23.09 3.96
C MET A 252 -5.67 23.28 5.44
N GLU A 253 -6.70 23.22 6.28
CA GLU A 253 -6.60 23.11 7.72
C GLU A 253 -6.19 21.69 8.15
N ALA A 254 -5.38 21.61 9.21
CA ALA A 254 -4.99 20.33 9.81
C ALA A 254 -6.15 19.73 10.65
N HIS A 255 -6.16 18.40 10.79
CA HIS A 255 -7.06 17.64 11.71
C HIS A 255 -8.54 17.46 11.30
N GLN A 256 -8.85 17.40 10.01
CA GLN A 256 -10.21 17.06 9.56
C GLN A 256 -10.50 15.55 9.69
N LEU A 257 -11.73 15.21 10.10
CA LEU A 257 -12.19 13.82 10.11
C LEU A 257 -12.21 13.27 8.69
N ILE A 258 -11.52 12.14 8.47
CA ILE A 258 -11.48 11.48 7.18
C ILE A 258 -12.67 10.51 7.06
N HIS A 259 -13.53 10.82 6.09
CA HIS A 259 -14.63 9.99 5.61
C HIS A 259 -14.46 9.80 4.09
N VAL A 260 -14.63 8.56 3.61
CA VAL A 260 -14.53 8.19 2.19
C VAL A 260 -15.85 7.55 1.78
N SER A 261 -16.37 7.89 0.61
CA SER A 261 -17.62 7.29 0.13
C SER A 261 -17.47 5.79 -0.13
N GLU A 262 -18.56 5.04 -0.02
CA GLU A 262 -18.53 3.59 -0.25
C GLU A 262 -18.11 3.26 -1.69
N GLU A 263 -18.53 4.06 -2.67
CA GLU A 263 -18.14 3.87 -4.08
C GLU A 263 -16.63 4.05 -4.28
N GLN A 264 -16.03 5.05 -3.62
CA GLN A 264 -14.59 5.30 -3.67
C GLN A 264 -13.81 4.14 -3.01
N LEU A 265 -14.31 3.60 -1.90
CA LEU A 265 -13.71 2.44 -1.23
C LEU A 265 -13.77 1.18 -2.09
N GLN A 266 -14.89 0.94 -2.79
CA GLN A 266 -15.01 -0.18 -3.72
C GLN A 266 -13.99 -0.08 -4.87
N LEU A 267 -13.80 1.13 -5.43
CA LEU A 267 -12.77 1.37 -6.44
C LEU A 267 -11.36 1.14 -5.87
N TYR A 268 -11.08 1.66 -4.68
CA TYR A 268 -9.81 1.45 -3.97
C TYR A 268 -9.53 -0.05 -3.80
N TRP A 269 -10.51 -0.82 -3.31
CA TRP A 269 -10.34 -2.27 -3.13
C TRP A 269 -10.26 -3.06 -4.42
N ALA A 270 -10.91 -2.62 -5.50
CA ALA A 270 -10.76 -3.24 -6.81
C ALA A 270 -9.30 -3.12 -7.30
N MET A 271 -8.68 -1.96 -7.08
CA MET A 271 -7.25 -1.73 -7.38
C MET A 271 -6.34 -2.50 -6.41
N ASN A 272 -6.66 -2.47 -5.12
CA ASN A 272 -5.81 -3.03 -4.07
C ASN A 272 -5.97 -4.54 -3.91
N SER A 273 -7.04 -5.15 -4.48
CA SER A 273 -7.61 -6.47 -4.18
C SER A 273 -6.66 -7.36 -3.38
N THR A 274 -6.72 -7.20 -2.06
CA THR A 274 -6.07 -8.06 -1.08
C THR A 274 -6.71 -9.43 -1.23
N PHE A 275 -6.02 -10.32 -1.92
CA PHE A 275 -6.56 -11.64 -2.24
C PHE A 275 -6.68 -12.51 -0.98
N GLU A 276 -5.77 -12.31 -0.02
CA GLU A 276 -5.74 -13.06 1.24
C GLU A 276 -6.91 -12.71 2.16
N LEU A 277 -7.39 -11.47 2.13
CA LEU A 277 -8.47 -11.03 3.02
C LEU A 277 -9.83 -11.50 2.51
N CYS A 278 -10.65 -11.98 3.44
CA CYS A 278 -12.03 -12.34 3.22
C CYS A 278 -12.77 -11.16 2.58
N LYS A 279 -13.47 -11.41 1.47
CA LYS A 279 -14.19 -10.35 0.75
C LYS A 279 -15.46 -9.87 1.46
N ILE A 280 -15.86 -10.52 2.56
CA ILE A 280 -17.01 -10.13 3.38
C ILE A 280 -16.56 -9.11 4.44
N CYS A 281 -15.62 -9.46 5.32
CA CYS A 281 -15.16 -8.52 6.35
C CYS A 281 -14.03 -7.59 5.89
N ALA A 282 -13.33 -7.91 4.80
CA ALA A 282 -12.07 -7.28 4.41
C ALA A 282 -11.03 -7.18 5.55
N GLU A 283 -11.18 -8.03 6.58
CA GLU A 283 -10.43 -7.92 7.84
C GLU A 283 -9.54 -9.15 8.08
N ALA A 284 -10.12 -10.35 8.03
CA ALA A 284 -9.44 -11.60 8.34
C ALA A 284 -9.01 -12.34 7.07
N ASN A 285 -7.95 -13.14 7.17
CA ASN A 285 -7.54 -14.01 6.08
C ASN A 285 -8.63 -15.04 5.74
N LYS A 286 -8.73 -15.39 4.46
CA LYS A 286 -9.53 -16.51 3.99
C LYS A 286 -8.90 -17.79 4.50
N ASP A 287 -9.61 -18.49 5.35
CA ASP A 287 -9.21 -19.75 5.98
C ASP A 287 -10.23 -20.88 5.73
N VAL A 288 -11.39 -20.56 5.15
CA VAL A 288 -12.44 -21.54 4.82
C VAL A 288 -12.84 -21.44 3.35
N LYS A 289 -13.01 -22.61 2.73
CA LYS A 289 -13.58 -22.81 1.40
C LYS A 289 -14.98 -23.44 1.56
N ILE A 290 -16.03 -22.77 1.08
CA ILE A 290 -17.39 -23.33 1.08
C ILE A 290 -17.48 -24.37 -0.02
N GLU A 291 -17.99 -25.56 0.30
CA GLU A 291 -18.38 -26.57 -0.67
C GLU A 291 -19.92 -26.55 -0.83
N PRO A 292 -20.45 -26.77 -2.04
CA PRO A 292 -19.76 -27.15 -3.28
C PRO A 292 -19.30 -25.96 -4.16
N CYS A 293 -19.67 -24.73 -3.82
CA CYS A 293 -19.50 -23.58 -4.72
C CYS A 293 -18.06 -23.03 -4.79
N GLY A 294 -17.19 -23.43 -3.86
CA GLY A 294 -15.76 -23.13 -3.84
C GLY A 294 -15.37 -21.71 -3.41
N HIS A 295 -16.30 -20.91 -2.88
CA HIS A 295 -16.01 -19.56 -2.39
C HIS A 295 -15.08 -19.58 -1.17
N LEU A 296 -14.11 -18.65 -1.12
CA LEU A 296 -13.14 -18.50 -0.02
C LEU A 296 -13.46 -17.27 0.84
N LEU A 297 -13.61 -17.46 2.15
CA LEU A 297 -13.90 -16.42 3.14
C LEU A 297 -13.27 -16.78 4.49
N CYS A 298 -13.37 -15.89 5.49
CA CYS A 298 -12.92 -16.20 6.84
C CYS A 298 -13.98 -16.99 7.62
N SER A 299 -13.54 -17.86 8.51
CA SER A 299 -14.32 -18.69 9.41
C SER A 299 -15.28 -17.86 10.26
N ARG A 300 -14.84 -16.67 10.72
CA ARG A 300 -15.68 -15.72 11.45
C ARG A 300 -16.87 -15.22 10.64
N CYS A 301 -16.68 -14.89 9.36
CA CYS A 301 -17.78 -14.46 8.49
C CYS A 301 -18.69 -15.62 8.12
N LEU A 302 -18.15 -16.83 7.95
CA LEU A 302 -18.97 -18.02 7.71
C LEU A 302 -19.87 -18.32 8.91
N ALA A 303 -19.29 -18.32 10.11
CA ALA A 303 -20.01 -18.58 11.35
C ALA A 303 -21.05 -17.51 11.67
N ALA A 304 -20.81 -16.24 11.32
CA ALA A 304 -21.80 -15.17 11.48
C ALA A 304 -22.97 -15.25 10.48
N TRP A 305 -22.80 -15.97 9.37
CA TRP A 305 -23.82 -16.18 8.36
C TRP A 305 -24.71 -17.40 8.63
N GLN A 306 -24.19 -18.41 9.34
CA GLN A 306 -24.89 -19.64 9.71
C GLN A 306 -25.76 -19.46 10.95
#